data_AF-A0A9W6XYM3-F1
#
_entry.id   AF-A0A9W6XYM3-F1
#
_cell.length_a   1.000
_cell.length_b   1.000
_cell.length_c   1.000
_cell.angle_alpha   90.00
_cell.angle_beta   90.00
_cell.angle_gamma   90.00
#
_symmetry.space_group_name_H-M   'P 1'
#
loop_
_entity.id
_entity.type
_entity.pdbx_description
1 polymer ?
#
loop_
_entity_poly.entity_id
_entity_poly.type
_entity_poly.pdbx_seq_one_letter_code
_entity_poly.pdbx_strand_id
1 'polypeptide(L)'
;MISQSNVATIRQAVIAQLFGPNIRSIWEASIASVQLPRHQTKELSEKKQKSLAAKYFSIPQKYLDYYPADPEAILNAPEIADEDAGRSTTDRPIAKRRPGRPKKKKTNLKASQPSILQFFAAKSKPTST
;
A
#
# COMPACT_ATOMS: atom_id res chain seq x y z
N MET A 1 50.82 -10.56 4.29
CA MET A 1 50.88 -9.08 4.35
C MET A 1 50.38 -8.55 3.02
N ILE A 2 49.32 -7.74 3.01
CA ILE A 2 48.83 -7.09 1.78
C ILE A 2 49.77 -5.91 1.50
N SER A 3 50.43 -5.90 0.35
CA SER A 3 51.30 -4.80 -0.07
C SER A 3 50.49 -3.50 -0.21
N GLN A 4 51.05 -2.36 0.22
CA GLN A 4 50.38 -1.05 0.11
C GLN A 4 50.01 -0.68 -1.34
N SER A 5 50.76 -1.18 -2.32
CA SER A 5 50.43 -1.04 -3.74
C SER A 5 49.10 -1.71 -4.11
N ASN A 6 48.78 -2.86 -3.52
CA ASN A 6 47.50 -3.53 -3.75
C ASN A 6 46.32 -2.72 -3.20
N VAL A 7 46.50 -2.06 -2.05
CA VAL A 7 45.42 -1.30 -1.41
C VAL A 7 45.01 -0.10 -2.26
N ALA A 8 45.97 0.61 -2.87
CA ALA A 8 45.69 1.73 -3.75
C ALA A 8 44.90 1.30 -5.01
N THR A 9 45.32 0.20 -5.64
CA THR A 9 44.65 -0.37 -6.81
C THR A 9 43.23 -0.83 -6.48
N ILE A 10 43.04 -1.50 -5.33
CA ILE A 10 41.73 -1.93 -4.87
C ILE A 10 40.82 -0.72 -4.63
N ARG A 11 41.31 0.34 -3.98
CA ARG A 11 40.53 1.57 -3.75
C ARG A 11 40.09 2.21 -5.07
N GLN A 12 40.98 2.32 -6.04
CA GLN A 12 40.63 2.84 -7.37
C GLN A 12 39.60 1.96 -8.09
N ALA A 13 39.77 0.64 -8.04
CA ALA A 13 38.80 -0.28 -8.63
C ALA A 13 37.40 -0.14 -8.02
N VAL A 14 37.32 -0.02 -6.68
CA VAL A 14 36.05 0.17 -5.97
C VAL A 14 35.40 1.51 -6.33
N ILE A 15 36.18 2.60 -6.37
CA ILE A 15 35.67 3.92 -6.75
C ILE A 15 35.13 3.91 -8.18
N ALA A 16 35.88 3.33 -9.12
CA ALA A 16 35.48 3.23 -10.53
C ALA A 16 34.21 2.38 -10.70
N GLN A 17 34.04 1.33 -9.88
CA GLN A 17 32.86 0.47 -9.89
C GLN A 17 31.61 1.18 -9.36
N LEU A 18 31.74 2.00 -8.32
CA LEU A 18 30.60 2.68 -7.67
C LEU A 18 30.18 3.96 -8.39
N PHE A 19 31.14 4.76 -8.81
CA PHE A 19 30.90 6.12 -9.32
C PHE A 19 31.17 6.26 -10.82
N GLY A 20 31.61 5.18 -11.48
CA GLY A 20 31.98 5.15 -12.89
C GLY A 20 33.47 5.42 -13.14
N PRO A 21 33.96 5.10 -14.35
CA PRO A 21 35.39 5.11 -14.69
C PRO A 21 36.03 6.50 -14.70
N ASN A 22 35.23 7.57 -14.69
CA ASN A 22 35.71 8.95 -14.78
C ASN A 22 36.17 9.50 -13.43
N ILE A 23 35.80 8.88 -12.30
CA ILE A 23 36.13 9.36 -10.96
C ILE A 23 37.38 8.65 -10.45
N ARG A 24 38.43 9.41 -10.13
CA ARG A 24 39.73 8.86 -9.70
C ARG A 24 39.91 8.89 -8.18
N SER A 25 39.21 9.79 -7.51
CA SER A 25 39.32 10.03 -6.06
C SER A 25 37.95 10.14 -5.40
N ILE A 26 37.86 9.77 -4.13
CA ILE A 26 36.61 9.85 -3.36
C ILE A 26 36.16 11.30 -3.13
N TRP A 27 37.08 12.27 -3.19
CA TRP A 27 36.76 13.69 -3.08
C TRP A 27 36.09 14.27 -4.34
N GLU A 28 36.31 13.62 -5.48
CA GLU A 28 35.64 13.93 -6.75
C GLU A 28 34.29 13.21 -6.85
N ALA A 29 34.06 12.19 -6.01
CA ALA A 29 32.85 11.40 -6.03
C ALA A 29 31.65 12.24 -5.54
N SER A 30 30.62 12.30 -6.37
CA SER A 30 29.39 13.03 -6.07
C SER A 30 28.18 12.13 -6.28
N ILE A 31 27.14 12.29 -5.46
CA ILE A 31 25.86 11.62 -5.65
C ILE A 31 25.30 11.85 -7.05
N ALA A 32 25.61 13.01 -7.67
CA ALA A 32 25.20 13.32 -9.03
C ALA A 32 25.68 12.28 -10.07
N SER A 33 26.85 11.67 -9.88
CA SER A 33 27.38 10.66 -10.81
C SER A 33 26.71 9.29 -10.67
N VAL A 34 26.01 9.06 -9.57
CA VAL A 34 25.29 7.81 -9.26
C VAL A 34 23.78 7.96 -9.48
N GLN A 35 23.32 9.15 -9.91
CA GLN A 35 21.90 9.35 -10.18
C GLN A 35 21.49 8.52 -11.39
N LEU A 36 20.64 7.53 -11.13
CA LEU A 36 19.92 6.83 -12.18
C LEU A 36 19.03 7.83 -12.94
N PRO A 37 18.92 7.72 -14.27
CA PRO A 37 17.97 8.50 -15.04
C PRO A 37 16.58 8.37 -14.41
N ARG A 38 16.00 9.52 -14.03
CA ARG A 38 14.62 9.52 -13.54
C ARG A 38 13.73 9.11 -14.70
N HIS A 39 13.07 7.96 -14.56
CA HIS A 39 12.00 7.59 -15.47
C HIS A 39 10.92 8.66 -15.41
N GLN A 40 10.43 9.09 -16.58
CA GLN A 40 9.29 9.99 -16.64
C GLN A 40 8.13 9.34 -15.89
N THR A 41 7.71 9.98 -14.80
CA THR A 41 6.52 9.58 -14.07
C THR A 41 5.34 9.79 -15.00
N LYS A 42 4.68 8.70 -15.41
CA LYS A 42 3.43 8.79 -16.15
C LYS A 42 2.47 9.64 -15.33
N GLU A 43 1.94 10.70 -15.93
CA GLU A 43 0.90 11.49 -15.29
C GLU A 43 -0.25 10.58 -14.88
N LEU A 44 -0.69 10.74 -13.63
CA LEU A 44 -1.79 9.97 -13.10
C LEU A 44 -3.07 10.40 -13.82
N SER A 45 -3.84 9.44 -14.33
CA SER A 45 -5.18 9.70 -14.84
C SER A 45 -6.02 10.46 -13.80
N GLU A 46 -6.87 11.38 -14.26
CA GLU A 46 -7.78 12.18 -13.41
C GLU A 46 -8.54 11.33 -12.39
N LYS A 47 -8.97 10.11 -12.78
CA LYS A 47 -9.66 9.19 -11.87
C LYS A 47 -8.80 8.79 -10.67
N LYS A 48 -7.50 8.57 -10.89
CA LYS A 48 -6.54 8.25 -9.83
C LYS A 48 -6.23 9.47 -8.98
N GLN A 49 -6.05 10.64 -9.60
CA GLN A 49 -5.83 11.89 -8.87
C GLN A 49 -7.01 12.20 -7.94
N LYS A 50 -8.25 12.16 -8.45
CA LYS A 50 -9.48 12.33 -7.66
C LYS A 50 -9.59 11.31 -6.52
N SER A 51 -9.26 10.05 -6.78
CA SER A 51 -9.24 9.01 -5.74
C SER A 51 -8.17 9.26 -4.67
N LEU A 52 -7.02 9.82 -5.02
CA LEU A 52 -5.97 10.15 -4.06
C LEU A 52 -6.37 11.37 -3.24
N ALA A 53 -6.84 12.43 -3.88
CA ALA A 53 -7.37 13.61 -3.20
C ALA A 53 -8.43 13.21 -2.17
N ALA A 54 -9.45 12.43 -2.58
CA ALA A 54 -10.48 11.95 -1.66
C ALA A 54 -9.92 11.13 -0.48
N LYS A 55 -8.83 10.37 -0.67
CA LYS A 55 -8.17 9.65 0.43
C LYS A 55 -7.46 10.60 1.38
N TYR A 56 -6.71 11.57 0.86
CA TYR A 56 -6.01 12.57 1.68
C TYR A 56 -7.00 13.41 2.49
N PHE A 57 -8.07 13.91 1.87
CA PHE A 57 -9.11 14.69 2.57
C PHE A 57 -10.01 13.86 3.49
N SER A 58 -9.95 12.52 3.41
CA SER A 58 -10.63 11.65 4.37
C SER A 58 -9.84 11.39 5.66
N ILE A 59 -8.60 11.89 5.76
CA ILE A 59 -7.76 11.71 6.95
C ILE A 59 -8.32 12.57 8.08
N PRO A 60 -8.67 11.98 9.24
CA PRO A 60 -9.10 12.76 10.40
C PRO A 60 -8.02 13.73 10.87
N GLN A 61 -8.42 14.95 11.26
CA GLN A 61 -7.49 16.02 11.70
C GLN A 61 -6.50 15.55 12.79
N LYS A 62 -6.96 14.70 13.71
CA LYS A 62 -6.13 14.10 14.78
C LYS A 62 -4.93 13.26 14.30
N TYR A 63 -4.87 12.92 13.01
CA TYR A 63 -3.75 12.17 12.43
C TYR A 63 -2.92 13.00 11.45
N LEU A 64 -3.22 14.28 11.24
CA LEU A 64 -2.49 15.12 10.29
C LEU A 64 -1.02 15.31 10.70
N ASP A 65 -0.72 15.35 11.99
CA ASP A 65 0.66 15.50 12.50
C ASP A 65 1.61 14.35 12.10
N TYR A 66 1.06 13.19 11.74
CA TYR A 66 1.84 12.05 11.26
C TYR A 66 2.23 12.14 9.78
N TYR A 67 1.69 13.11 9.05
CA TYR A 67 1.95 13.31 7.63
C TYR A 67 2.77 14.58 7.41
N PRO A 68 3.71 14.57 6.44
CA PRO A 68 4.44 15.78 6.09
C PRO A 68 3.48 16.85 5.58
N ALA A 69 3.70 18.09 6.01
CA ALA A 69 2.97 19.24 5.50
C ALA A 69 3.43 19.52 4.06
N ASP A 70 2.76 18.91 3.09
CA ASP A 70 3.02 19.16 1.67
C ASP A 70 2.31 20.46 1.23
N PRO A 71 3.04 21.53 0.89
CA PRO A 71 2.44 22.83 0.55
C PRO A 71 1.60 22.77 -0.74
N GLU A 72 1.84 21.80 -1.63
CA GLU A 72 1.09 21.63 -2.89
C GLU A 72 -0.31 21.03 -2.72
N ALA A 73 -0.58 20.34 -1.60
CA ALA A 73 -1.87 19.73 -1.32
C ALA A 73 -2.94 20.79 -0.98
N ILE A 74 -2.52 21.92 -0.42
CA ILE A 74 -3.41 23.01 0.03
C ILE A 74 -4.02 23.75 -1.17
N LEU A 75 -3.27 23.88 -2.27
CA LEU A 75 -3.70 24.60 -3.47
C LEU A 75 -4.81 23.88 -4.27
N ASN A 76 -4.98 22.57 -4.08
CA ASN A 76 -5.96 21.76 -4.80
C ASN A 76 -7.09 21.24 -3.88
N ALA A 77 -7.21 21.76 -2.67
CA ALA A 77 -8.26 21.36 -1.75
C ALA A 77 -9.63 21.80 -2.28
N PRO A 78 -10.61 20.90 -2.45
CA PRO A 78 -11.98 21.33 -2.66
C PRO A 78 -12.43 22.10 -1.42
N GLU A 79 -13.07 23.24 -1.63
CA GLU A 79 -13.63 24.09 -0.59
C GLU A 79 -14.70 23.28 0.17
N ILE A 80 -14.36 22.76 1.34
CA ILE A 80 -15.33 22.06 2.20
C ILE A 80 -16.02 23.15 3.01
N ALA A 81 -17.25 23.49 2.61
CA ALA A 81 -18.15 24.25 3.47
C ALA A 81 -18.45 23.42 4.72
N ASP A 82 -18.11 23.98 5.88
CA ASP A 82 -18.48 23.46 7.18
C ASP A 82 -20.01 23.51 7.34
N GLU A 83 -20.71 22.44 6.99
CA GLU A 83 -22.06 22.20 7.48
C GLU A 83 -22.22 20.79 8.04
N ASP A 84 -22.06 20.77 9.36
CA ASP A 84 -22.96 20.21 10.35
C ASP A 84 -23.14 18.68 10.47
N ALA A 85 -23.09 18.28 11.73
CA ALA A 85 -23.17 16.94 12.20
C ALA A 85 -24.57 16.36 12.03
N GLY A 86 -24.63 15.09 11.64
CA GLY A 86 -25.74 14.21 12.01
C GLY A 86 -26.85 14.07 10.97
N ARG A 87 -26.74 13.02 10.14
CA ARG A 87 -27.92 12.20 9.85
C ARG A 87 -27.56 10.76 9.58
N SER A 88 -27.87 9.92 10.56
CA SER A 88 -28.11 8.50 10.39
C SER A 88 -29.36 8.31 9.55
N THR A 89 -29.24 7.68 8.39
CA THR A 89 -30.36 7.00 7.72
C THR A 89 -29.84 5.71 7.12
N THR A 90 -30.38 4.63 7.67
CA THR A 90 -30.27 3.25 7.22
C THR A 90 -30.75 3.12 5.78
N ASP A 91 -29.84 2.93 4.84
CA ASP A 91 -30.11 2.20 3.62
C ASP A 91 -28.84 1.44 3.24
N ARG A 92 -28.82 0.13 3.47
CA ARG A 92 -27.72 -0.73 3.03
C ARG A 92 -27.91 -1.02 1.54
N PRO A 93 -27.11 -0.42 0.64
CA PRO A 93 -27.13 -0.85 -0.75
C PRO A 93 -26.72 -2.33 -0.82
N ILE A 94 -27.45 -3.12 -1.62
CA ILE A 94 -27.12 -4.52 -1.92
C ILE A 94 -25.65 -4.57 -2.32
N ALA A 95 -24.82 -5.17 -1.46
CA ALA A 95 -23.38 -5.12 -1.58
C ALA A 95 -22.93 -5.76 -2.91
N LYS A 96 -22.59 -4.92 -3.90
CA LYS A 96 -21.97 -5.37 -5.14
C LYS A 96 -20.63 -6.02 -4.80
N ARG A 97 -20.35 -7.18 -5.40
CA ARG A 97 -19.16 -7.98 -5.11
C ARG A 97 -17.89 -7.21 -5.44
N ARG A 98 -16.90 -7.27 -4.56
CA ARG A 98 -15.56 -6.76 -4.84
C ARG A 98 -14.95 -7.51 -6.04
N PRO A 99 -14.33 -6.80 -7.01
CA PRO A 99 -13.65 -7.42 -8.15
C PRO A 99 -12.55 -8.37 -7.66
N GLY A 100 -12.38 -9.50 -8.33
CA GLY A 100 -11.40 -10.55 -7.96
C GLY A 100 -11.87 -11.59 -6.94
N ARG A 101 -13.04 -11.42 -6.30
CA ARG A 101 -13.56 -12.44 -5.37
C ARG A 101 -14.14 -13.64 -6.12
N PRO A 102 -13.58 -14.87 -5.99
CA PRO A 102 -14.07 -16.05 -6.71
C PRO A 102 -15.55 -16.35 -6.43
N LYS A 103 -16.28 -16.87 -7.43
CA LYS A 103 -17.67 -17.32 -7.23
C LYS A 103 -17.66 -18.58 -6.35
N LYS A 104 -18.19 -18.48 -5.13
CA LYS A 104 -18.50 -19.65 -4.32
C LYS A 104 -19.58 -20.45 -5.04
N LYS A 105 -19.25 -21.67 -5.48
CA LYS A 105 -20.26 -22.63 -5.91
C LYS A 105 -20.96 -23.13 -4.66
N LYS A 106 -22.30 -23.17 -4.66
CA LYS A 106 -23.05 -23.83 -3.59
C LYS A 106 -22.76 -25.32 -3.72
N THR A 107 -21.91 -25.84 -2.86
CA THR A 107 -21.72 -27.29 -2.73
C THR A 107 -22.89 -27.79 -1.89
N ASN A 108 -23.89 -28.36 -2.55
CA ASN A 108 -24.89 -29.14 -1.83
C ASN A 108 -24.16 -30.35 -1.24
N LEU A 109 -24.05 -30.41 0.09
CA LEU A 109 -23.58 -31.62 0.76
C LEU A 109 -24.50 -32.76 0.35
N LYS A 110 -23.92 -33.91 -0.02
CA LYS A 110 -24.74 -35.10 -0.32
C LYS A 110 -25.47 -35.50 0.95
N ALA A 111 -26.70 -36.03 0.83
CA ALA A 111 -27.53 -36.40 1.98
C ALA A 111 -26.83 -37.38 2.97
N SER A 112 -25.85 -38.15 2.50
CA SER A 112 -25.07 -39.08 3.34
C SER A 112 -23.77 -38.51 3.93
N GLN A 113 -23.43 -37.24 3.68
CA GLN A 113 -22.23 -36.65 4.25
C GLN A 113 -22.53 -36.03 5.62
N PRO A 114 -21.85 -36.47 6.69
CA PRO A 114 -22.03 -35.87 8.00
C PRO A 114 -21.52 -34.42 7.96
N SER A 115 -22.41 -33.50 8.31
CA SER A 115 -22.10 -32.07 8.40
C SER A 115 -21.49 -31.78 9.77
N ILE A 116 -20.48 -30.91 9.84
CA ILE A 116 -19.92 -30.49 11.13
C ILE A 116 -20.96 -29.78 12.02
N LEU A 117 -22.05 -29.25 11.44
CA LEU A 117 -23.17 -28.72 12.22
C LEU A 117 -23.94 -29.82 12.96
N GLN A 118 -23.94 -31.06 12.47
CA GLN A 118 -24.52 -32.21 13.17
C GLN A 118 -23.71 -32.57 14.42
N PHE A 119 -22.40 -32.30 14.45
CA PHE A 119 -21.58 -32.52 15.64
C PHE A 119 -21.97 -31.64 16.82
N PHE A 120 -22.44 -30.41 16.54
CA PHE A 120 -22.86 -29.46 17.56
C PHE A 120 -24.36 -29.47 17.83
N ALA A 121 -25.13 -30.31 17.12
CA ALA A 121 -26.54 -30.48 17.41
C ALA A 121 -26.68 -31.21 18.75
N ALA A 122 -27.20 -30.51 19.76
CA ALA A 122 -27.49 -31.09 21.06
C ALA A 122 -28.48 -32.26 20.87
N LYS A 123 -28.11 -33.45 21.38
CA LYS A 123 -29.03 -34.60 21.41
C LYS A 123 -30.26 -34.19 22.23
N SER A 124 -31.45 -34.22 21.63
CA SER A 124 -32.69 -34.10 22.40
C SER A 124 -32.76 -35.25 23.40
N LYS A 125 -33.07 -34.93 24.66
CA LYS A 125 -33.22 -35.92 25.73
C LYS A 125 -34.31 -36.93 25.33
N PRO A 126 -34.14 -38.24 25.58
CA PRO A 126 -35.21 -39.20 25.36
C PRO A 126 -36.36 -38.89 26.33
N THR A 127 -37.54 -38.63 25.78
CA THR A 127 -38.80 -38.68 26.53
C THR A 127 -39.08 -40.13 26.86
N SER A 128 -38.90 -40.48 28.14
CA SER A 128 -39.31 -41.76 28.71
C SER A 128 -40.83 -41.89 28.63
N THR A 129 -41.33 -42.98 28.07
CA THR A 129 -42.65 -43.54 28.31
C THR A 129 -42.49 -44.90 28.93
#